data_AF-A0A9N9AUF4-F1
#
_entry.id   AF-A0A9N9AUF4-F1
#
_cell.length_a   1.000
_cell.length_b   1.000
_cell.length_c   1.000
_cell.angle_alpha   90.00
_cell.angle_beta   90.00
_cell.angle_gamma   90.00
#
_symmetry.space_group_name_H-M   'P 1'
#
loop_
_entity.id
_entity.type
_entity.pdbx_description
1 polymer ?
#
loop_
_entity_poly.entity_id
_entity_poly.type
_entity_poly.pdbx_seq_one_letter_code
_entity_poly.pdbx_strand_id
1 'polypeptide(L)'
;MTLPYKWKQTLQDVDITVPVPKGTRAKDLKVDIKKKHLIVGLKGQTPIIEGELCKEVKIDDCTWTLEDQKEIFIHIEKSNQMEWWKNVITTHPEIDTTKIQPENSNLSDLDGETRAMVEKMMFDQRQKKMGKKTSEELKKDEILKKFQAQHPELDLSNAKIS
;
A
#
# COMPACT_ATOMS: atom_id res chain seq x y z
N MET A 1 -22.33 4.16 9.67
CA MET A 1 -21.78 5.01 10.76
C MET A 1 -20.69 5.88 10.16
N THR A 2 -20.71 7.18 10.45
CA THR A 2 -19.72 8.14 9.94
C THR A 2 -18.59 8.31 10.96
N LEU A 3 -17.34 8.29 10.50
CA LEU A 3 -16.18 8.52 11.37
C LEU A 3 -16.14 9.98 11.85
N PRO A 4 -15.73 10.26 13.10
CA PRO A 4 -15.56 11.61 13.62
C PRO A 4 -14.26 12.28 13.14
N TYR A 5 -13.53 11.64 12.23
CA TYR A 5 -12.27 12.09 11.65
C TYR A 5 -12.20 11.69 10.18
N LYS A 6 -11.28 12.32 9.45
CA LYS A 6 -10.92 11.94 8.09
C LYS A 6 -9.57 11.26 8.11
N TRP A 7 -9.35 10.33 7.19
CA TRP A 7 -8.04 9.72 7.02
C TRP A 7 -7.80 9.38 5.55
N LYS A 8 -6.53 9.38 5.18
CA LYS A 8 -6.01 8.93 3.89
C LYS A 8 -4.74 8.13 4.17
N GLN A 9 -4.25 7.40 3.18
CA GLN A 9 -3.06 6.57 3.36
C GLN A 9 -2.33 6.43 2.04
N THR A 10 -1.04 6.14 2.15
CA THR A 10 -0.21 5.55 1.10
C THR A 10 0.06 4.08 1.47
N LEU A 11 0.95 3.40 0.73
CA LEU A 11 1.46 2.10 1.19
C LEU A 11 2.31 2.22 2.46
N GLN A 12 2.95 3.38 2.67
CA GLN A 12 3.96 3.61 3.71
C GLN A 12 3.34 4.20 4.99
N ASP A 13 2.32 5.03 4.85
CA ASP A 13 1.80 5.85 5.95
C ASP A 13 0.28 5.98 5.96
N VAL A 14 -0.24 6.54 7.06
CA VAL A 14 -1.63 6.96 7.23
C VAL A 14 -1.66 8.38 7.82
N ASP A 15 -2.35 9.29 7.14
CA ASP A 15 -2.62 10.64 7.63
C ASP A 15 -4.05 10.73 8.16
N ILE A 16 -4.21 11.25 9.38
CA ILE A 16 -5.50 11.38 10.07
C ILE A 16 -5.73 12.85 10.42
N THR A 17 -6.92 13.37 10.11
CA THR A 17 -7.36 14.73 10.46
C THR A 17 -8.56 14.67 11.39
N VAL A 18 -8.42 15.23 12.59
CA VAL A 18 -9.43 15.23 13.63
C VAL A 18 -9.87 16.67 13.94
N PRO A 19 -11.12 17.06 13.64
CA PRO A 19 -11.63 18.38 14.00
C PRO A 19 -11.77 18.53 15.51
N VAL A 20 -11.38 19.69 16.04
CA VAL A 20 -11.52 20.09 17.45
C VAL A 20 -12.12 21.50 17.55
N PRO A 21 -12.68 21.90 18.70
CA PRO A 21 -13.21 23.25 18.88
C PRO A 21 -12.17 24.33 18.58
N LYS A 22 -12.59 25.41 17.91
CA LYS A 22 -11.70 26.53 17.57
C LYS A 22 -11.10 27.17 18.84
N GLY A 23 -9.81 27.43 18.81
CA GLY A 23 -9.06 27.97 19.96
C GLY A 23 -8.50 26.87 20.89
N THR A 24 -8.60 25.60 20.50
CA THR A 24 -7.93 24.50 21.20
C THR A 24 -6.43 24.75 21.21
N ARG A 25 -5.76 24.48 22.34
CA ARG A 25 -4.30 24.57 22.46
C ARG A 25 -3.72 23.18 22.67
N ALA A 26 -2.47 22.98 22.27
CA ALA A 26 -1.79 21.70 22.40
C ALA A 26 -1.83 21.11 23.84
N LYS A 27 -1.73 21.97 24.86
CA LYS A 27 -1.79 21.53 26.26
C LYS A 27 -3.15 20.95 26.68
N ASP A 28 -4.21 21.27 25.95
CA ASP A 28 -5.58 20.83 26.20
C ASP A 28 -5.85 19.47 25.51
N LEU A 29 -4.91 18.94 24.71
CA LEU A 29 -5.03 17.71 23.94
C LEU A 29 -4.37 16.50 24.61
N LYS A 30 -4.98 15.32 24.46
CA LYS A 30 -4.37 14.02 24.70
C LYS A 30 -4.22 13.31 23.36
N VAL A 31 -2.98 13.22 22.88
CA VAL A 31 -2.60 12.45 21.70
C VAL A 31 -1.55 11.43 22.14
N ASP A 32 -1.91 10.15 22.17
CA ASP A 32 -1.05 9.04 22.60
C ASP A 32 -1.01 8.00 21.47
N ILE A 33 0.16 7.88 20.84
CA ILE A 33 0.41 6.96 19.73
C ILE A 33 1.29 5.84 20.29
N LYS A 34 0.78 4.61 20.28
CA LYS A 34 1.50 3.41 20.67
C LYS A 34 1.60 2.47 19.48
N LYS A 35 2.48 1.46 19.60
CA LYS A 35 2.79 0.49 18.55
C LYS A 35 1.54 -0.07 17.85
N LYS A 36 0.46 -0.26 18.59
CA LYS A 36 -0.80 -0.82 18.08
C LYS A 36 -2.04 -0.17 18.69
N HIS A 37 -1.94 1.05 19.20
CA HIS A 37 -3.07 1.73 19.85
C HIS A 37 -2.98 3.24 19.65
N LEU A 38 -4.13 3.90 19.50
CA LEU A 38 -4.21 5.34 19.29
C LEU A 38 -5.28 5.94 20.21
N ILE A 39 -4.93 7.04 20.88
CA ILE A 39 -5.87 7.87 21.65
C ILE A 39 -5.72 9.32 21.19
N VAL A 40 -6.83 9.96 20.81
CA VAL A 40 -6.87 11.35 20.35
C VAL A 40 -8.11 12.03 20.92
N GLY A 41 -7.95 13.15 21.61
CA GLY A 41 -9.07 13.96 22.07
C GLY A 41 -8.66 15.08 23.02
N LEU A 42 -9.66 15.73 23.63
CA LEU A 42 -9.46 16.74 24.66
C LEU A 42 -9.21 16.07 26.01
N LYS A 43 -8.26 16.60 26.80
CA LYS A 43 -7.99 16.12 28.16
C LYS A 43 -9.25 16.26 29.02
N GLY A 44 -9.58 15.20 29.76
CA GLY A 44 -10.75 15.18 30.66
C GLY A 44 -12.09 14.98 29.96
N GLN A 45 -12.12 14.76 28.64
CA GLN A 45 -13.31 14.40 27.87
C GLN A 45 -13.18 13.00 27.28
N THR A 46 -14.30 12.45 26.80
CA THR A 46 -14.28 11.21 26.01
C THR A 46 -13.41 11.41 24.77
N PRO A 47 -12.45 10.50 24.49
CA PRO A 47 -11.63 10.59 23.29
C PRO A 47 -12.45 10.58 22.01
N ILE A 48 -11.99 11.33 21.02
CA ILE A 48 -12.57 11.35 19.66
C ILE A 48 -12.18 10.07 18.92
N ILE A 49 -10.96 9.60 19.15
CA ILE A 49 -10.44 8.32 18.68
C ILE A 49 -9.84 7.59 19.88
N GLU A 50 -10.27 6.36 20.11
CA GLU A 50 -9.66 5.46 21.07
C GLU A 50 -9.82 4.02 20.59
N GLY A 51 -8.71 3.31 20.44
CA GLY A 51 -8.75 1.89 20.14
C GLY A 51 -7.46 1.31 19.58
N GLU A 52 -7.52 0.01 19.30
CA GLU A 52 -6.43 -0.74 18.69
C GLU A 52 -6.29 -0.37 17.21
N LEU A 53 -5.07 -0.04 16.79
CA LEU A 53 -4.73 0.16 15.38
C LEU A 53 -4.85 -1.17 14.63
N CYS A 54 -5.28 -1.13 13.37
CA CYS A 54 -5.45 -2.37 12.61
C CYS A 54 -4.11 -3.12 12.38
N LYS A 55 -2.98 -2.40 12.38
CA LYS A 55 -1.63 -2.93 12.24
C LYS A 55 -0.64 -2.14 13.11
N GLU A 56 0.59 -2.67 13.19
CA GLU A 56 1.68 -2.03 13.93
C GLU A 56 2.27 -0.82 13.20
N VAL A 57 2.77 0.13 14.00
CA VAL A 57 3.36 1.40 13.54
C VAL A 57 4.76 1.61 14.09
N LYS A 58 5.58 2.36 13.37
CA LYS A 58 6.90 2.82 13.84
C LYS A 58 6.71 4.09 14.66
N ILE A 59 6.56 3.93 15.98
CA ILE A 59 6.20 5.03 16.89
C ILE A 59 7.12 6.24 16.74
N ASP A 60 8.44 6.00 16.62
CA ASP A 60 9.45 7.07 16.54
C ASP A 60 9.33 7.93 15.27
N ASP A 61 8.66 7.41 14.23
CA ASP A 61 8.42 8.09 12.96
C ASP A 61 6.99 8.67 12.87
N CYS A 62 6.13 8.38 13.86
CA CYS A 62 4.79 8.96 13.93
C CYS A 62 4.85 10.38 14.52
N THR A 63 4.07 11.30 13.96
CA THR A 63 4.00 12.68 14.45
C THR A 63 2.57 13.17 14.57
N TRP A 64 2.38 14.25 15.33
CA TRP A 64 1.11 14.96 15.34
C TRP A 64 1.33 16.46 15.49
N THR A 65 0.42 17.24 14.92
CA THR A 65 0.41 18.70 15.01
C THR A 65 -1.01 19.18 15.27
N LEU A 66 -1.12 20.42 15.76
CA LEU A 66 -2.38 21.13 15.89
C LEU A 66 -2.35 22.32 14.93
N GLU A 67 -3.22 22.27 13.93
CA GLU A 67 -3.33 23.28 12.86
C GLU A 67 -4.48 24.24 13.15
N ASP A 68 -4.22 25.54 12.95
CA ASP A 68 -5.18 26.64 13.09
C ASP A 68 -5.96 26.67 14.44
N GLN A 69 -5.47 25.96 15.46
CA GLN A 69 -6.16 25.75 16.74
C GLN A 69 -7.56 25.13 16.58
N LYS A 70 -7.79 24.34 15.52
CA LYS A 70 -9.10 23.74 15.19
C LYS A 70 -9.01 22.32 14.62
N GLU A 71 -7.85 21.84 14.20
CA GLU A 71 -7.69 20.52 13.60
C GLU A 71 -6.40 19.85 14.10
N ILE A 72 -6.48 18.60 14.55
CA ILE A 72 -5.32 17.78 14.86
C ILE A 72 -4.96 17.00 13.60
N PHE A 73 -3.72 17.13 13.15
CA PHE A 73 -3.16 16.31 12.09
C PHE A 73 -2.24 15.26 12.72
N ILE A 74 -2.38 13.99 12.32
CA ILE A 74 -1.59 12.87 12.83
C ILE A 74 -1.04 12.12 11.64
N HIS A 75 0.28 11.97 11.61
CA HIS A 75 0.98 11.13 10.66
C HIS A 75 1.38 9.82 11.35
N ILE A 76 0.97 8.70 10.77
CA ILE A 76 1.29 7.36 11.24
C ILE A 76 2.17 6.66 10.21
N GLU A 77 3.39 6.35 10.60
CA GLU A 77 4.33 5.55 9.81
C GLU A 77 4.05 4.05 10.04
N LYS A 78 3.74 3.31 8.98
CA LYS A 78 3.41 1.88 9.09
C LYS A 78 4.69 1.07 9.34
N SER A 79 4.60 0.05 10.19
CA SER A 79 5.67 -0.94 10.29
C SER A 79 5.78 -1.79 9.02
N ASN A 80 4.64 -2.14 8.40
CA ASN A 80 4.59 -2.80 7.09
C ASN A 80 4.21 -1.79 6.00
N GLN A 81 5.20 -1.35 5.23
CA GLN A 81 5.06 -0.37 4.16
C GLN A 81 4.58 -0.97 2.82
N MET A 82 4.09 -2.21 2.81
CA MET A 82 3.57 -2.89 1.62
C MET A 82 2.09 -3.30 1.78
N GLU A 83 1.38 -2.74 2.77
CA GLU A 83 0.01 -3.13 3.09
C GLU A 83 -0.95 -1.92 3.18
N TRP A 84 -2.05 -2.02 2.44
CA TRP A 84 -3.19 -1.10 2.55
C TRP A 84 -4.03 -1.45 3.78
N TRP A 85 -4.29 -0.45 4.61
CA TRP A 85 -5.13 -0.60 5.79
C TRP A 85 -6.60 -0.49 5.40
N LYS A 86 -7.44 -1.41 5.87
CA LYS A 86 -8.89 -1.32 5.62
C LYS A 86 -9.57 -0.30 6.53
N ASN A 87 -8.99 -0.04 7.69
CA ASN A 87 -9.47 0.93 8.67
C ASN A 87 -8.27 1.40 9.51
N VAL A 88 -8.42 2.52 10.22
CA VAL A 88 -7.38 2.96 11.17
C VAL A 88 -7.48 2.17 12.47
N ILE A 89 -8.69 2.12 13.05
CA ILE A 89 -9.01 1.41 14.29
C ILE A 89 -9.77 0.14 13.93
N THR A 90 -9.43 -0.99 14.56
CA THR A 90 -9.99 -2.32 14.25
C THR A 90 -11.52 -2.39 14.30
N THR A 91 -12.15 -1.63 15.19
CA THR A 91 -13.61 -1.59 15.40
C THR A 91 -14.34 -0.61 14.49
N HIS A 92 -13.60 0.17 13.69
CA HIS A 92 -14.17 1.19 12.81
C HIS A 92 -14.48 0.62 11.41
N PRO A 93 -15.38 1.26 10.64
CA PRO A 93 -15.76 0.80 9.31
C PRO A 93 -14.56 0.59 8.38
N GLU A 94 -14.57 -0.53 7.68
CA GLU A 94 -13.57 -0.87 6.67
C GLU A 94 -13.85 -0.18 5.32
N ILE A 95 -12.79 0.15 4.59
CA ILE A 95 -12.81 0.56 3.18
C ILE A 95 -12.40 -0.61 2.28
N ASP A 96 -12.92 -0.61 1.06
CA ASP A 96 -12.51 -1.55 0.03
C ASP A 96 -11.16 -1.14 -0.58
N THR A 97 -10.08 -1.74 -0.06
CA THR A 97 -8.71 -1.44 -0.49
C THR A 97 -8.37 -2.01 -1.88
N THR A 98 -9.21 -2.89 -2.45
CA THR A 98 -8.95 -3.49 -3.77
C THR A 98 -9.06 -2.49 -4.92
N LYS A 99 -9.69 -1.33 -4.67
CA LYS A 99 -9.90 -0.25 -5.64
C LYS A 99 -8.87 0.87 -5.54
N ILE A 100 -7.96 0.80 -4.55
CA ILE A 100 -6.92 1.82 -4.37
C ILE A 100 -5.87 1.64 -5.48
N GLN A 101 -5.67 2.68 -6.28
CA GLN A 101 -4.61 2.68 -7.28
C GLN A 101 -3.26 2.87 -6.57
N PRO A 102 -2.27 1.99 -6.79
CA PRO A 102 -0.95 2.16 -6.19
C PRO A 102 -0.30 3.45 -6.69
N GLU A 103 0.23 4.23 -5.75
CA GLU A 103 0.92 5.50 -6.05
C GLU A 103 2.18 5.27 -6.91
N ASN A 104 2.82 4.10 -6.78
CA ASN A 104 3.90 3.63 -7.65
C ASN A 104 3.41 3.17 -9.02
N SER A 105 2.58 3.99 -9.66
CA SER A 105 2.33 3.90 -11.10
C SER A 105 3.56 4.33 -11.92
N ASN A 106 4.59 4.89 -11.26
CA ASN A 106 5.86 5.28 -11.88
C ASN A 106 6.96 4.25 -11.58
N LEU A 107 7.33 3.49 -12.61
CA LEU A 107 8.42 2.51 -12.58
C LEU A 107 9.79 3.13 -12.24
N SER A 108 9.92 4.46 -12.25
CA SER A 108 11.16 5.20 -12.00
C SER A 108 11.68 5.08 -10.59
N ASP A 109 10.79 4.85 -9.61
CA ASP A 109 11.11 4.97 -8.18
C ASP A 109 11.45 3.61 -7.55
N LEU A 110 11.41 2.53 -8.36
CA LEU A 110 11.79 1.18 -7.98
C LEU A 110 13.28 0.97 -8.26
N ASP A 111 13.96 0.24 -7.36
CA ASP A 111 15.30 -0.28 -7.63
C ASP A 111 15.31 -1.16 -8.90
N GLY A 112 16.47 -1.28 -9.54
CA GLY A 112 16.58 -1.89 -10.88
C GLY A 112 16.06 -3.34 -10.97
N GLU A 113 16.17 -4.12 -9.89
CA GLU A 113 15.72 -5.50 -9.86
C GLU A 113 14.19 -5.57 -9.70
N THR A 114 13.63 -4.82 -8.74
CA THR A 114 12.19 -4.73 -8.51
C THR A 114 11.48 -4.16 -9.73
N ARG A 115 12.05 -3.14 -10.38
CA ARG A 115 11.53 -2.54 -11.61
C ARG A 115 11.41 -3.56 -12.74
N ALA A 116 12.46 -4.34 -12.99
CA ALA A 116 12.46 -5.35 -14.05
C ALA A 116 11.40 -6.43 -13.80
N MET A 117 11.22 -6.82 -12.54
CA MET A 117 10.18 -7.78 -12.15
C MET A 117 8.77 -7.22 -12.38
N VAL A 118 8.51 -5.98 -11.97
CA VAL A 118 7.21 -5.32 -12.15
C VAL A 118 6.91 -5.09 -13.64
N GLU A 119 7.89 -4.66 -14.44
CA GLU A 119 7.76 -4.52 -15.89
C GLU A 119 7.41 -5.86 -16.57
N LYS A 120 8.08 -6.95 -16.18
CA LYS A 120 7.75 -8.32 -16.65
C LYS A 120 6.31 -8.68 -16.29
N MET A 121 5.89 -8.45 -15.04
CA MET A 121 4.53 -8.76 -14.59
C MET A 121 3.47 -7.96 -15.34
N MET A 122 3.69 -6.66 -15.56
CA MET A 122 2.77 -5.82 -16.34
C MET A 122 2.67 -6.28 -17.80
N PHE A 123 3.80 -6.63 -18.42
CA PHE A 123 3.82 -7.16 -19.78
C PHE A 123 3.03 -8.48 -19.86
N ASP A 124 3.30 -9.43 -18.97
CA ASP A 124 2.64 -10.74 -18.94
C ASP A 124 1.13 -10.61 -18.71
N GLN A 125 0.71 -9.70 -17.83
CA GLN A 125 -0.70 -9.44 -17.57
C GLN A 125 -1.42 -8.86 -18.80
N ARG A 126 -0.77 -7.96 -19.56
CA ARG A 126 -1.29 -7.43 -20.82
C ARG A 126 -1.37 -8.52 -21.90
N GLN A 127 -0.33 -9.32 -22.07
CA GLN A 127 -0.33 -10.42 -23.05
C GLN A 127 -1.44 -11.43 -22.75
N LYS A 128 -1.58 -11.86 -21.49
CA LYS A 128 -2.66 -12.78 -21.07
C LYS A 128 -4.06 -12.24 -21.37
N LYS A 129 -4.32 -10.96 -21.08
CA LYS A 129 -5.62 -10.33 -21.42
C LYS A 129 -5.88 -10.29 -22.92
N MET A 130 -4.83 -10.21 -23.74
CA MET A 130 -4.92 -10.23 -25.20
C MET A 130 -4.88 -11.66 -25.79
N GLY A 131 -4.85 -12.71 -24.96
CA GLY A 131 -4.68 -14.09 -25.42
C GLY A 131 -3.32 -14.37 -26.07
N LYS A 132 -2.31 -13.54 -25.79
CA LYS A 132 -0.96 -13.64 -26.35
C LYS A 132 0.01 -14.27 -25.34
N LYS A 133 1.14 -14.77 -25.86
CA LYS A 133 2.20 -15.44 -25.10
C LYS A 133 2.88 -14.49 -24.10
N THR A 134 3.15 -15.00 -22.91
CA THR A 134 3.92 -14.35 -21.84
C THR A 134 5.41 -14.26 -22.18
N SER A 135 6.16 -13.48 -21.39
CA SER A 135 7.61 -13.32 -21.53
C SER A 135 8.36 -14.65 -21.46
N GLU A 136 7.89 -15.60 -20.63
CA GLU A 136 8.52 -16.92 -20.52
C GLU A 136 8.25 -17.81 -21.71
N GLU A 137 7.03 -17.78 -22.25
CA GLU A 137 6.66 -18.53 -23.45
C GLU A 137 7.40 -17.99 -24.68
N LEU A 138 7.55 -16.66 -24.79
CA LEU A 138 8.35 -16.04 -25.85
C LEU A 138 9.82 -16.42 -25.75
N LYS A 139 10.42 -16.41 -24.55
CA LYS A 139 11.79 -16.87 -24.36
C LYS A 139 11.96 -18.35 -24.70
N LYS A 140 11.00 -19.21 -24.30
CA LYS A 140 11.00 -20.64 -24.67
C LYS A 140 10.94 -20.84 -26.18
N ASP A 141 10.05 -20.11 -26.87
CA ASP A 141 9.96 -20.15 -28.33
C ASP A 141 11.27 -19.71 -29.00
N GLU A 142 11.92 -18.65 -28.50
CA GLU A 142 13.21 -18.19 -29.04
C GLU A 142 14.33 -19.21 -28.84
N ILE A 143 14.42 -19.81 -27.65
CA ILE A 143 15.39 -20.86 -27.37
C ILE A 143 15.16 -22.05 -28.29
N LEU A 144 13.91 -22.48 -28.44
CA LEU A 144 13.55 -23.59 -29.32
C LEU A 144 13.89 -23.29 -30.79
N LYS A 145 13.60 -22.07 -31.27
CA LYS A 145 13.95 -21.63 -32.64
C LYS A 145 15.46 -21.60 -32.87
N LYS A 146 16.22 -21.07 -31.91
CA LYS A 146 17.70 -21.05 -31.99
C LYS A 146 18.26 -22.46 -32.01
N PHE A 147 17.72 -23.35 -31.18
CA PHE A 147 18.10 -24.75 -31.15
C PHE A 147 17.79 -25.46 -32.47
N GLN A 148 16.60 -25.27 -33.03
CA GLN A 148 16.21 -25.80 -34.35
C GLN A 148 17.11 -25.29 -35.48
N ALA A 149 17.46 -24.00 -35.46
CA ALA A 149 18.33 -23.40 -36.48
C ALA A 149 19.78 -23.91 -36.40
N GLN A 150 20.26 -24.25 -35.20
CA GLN A 150 21.60 -24.81 -34.98
C GLN A 150 21.66 -26.32 -35.21
N HIS A 151 20.52 -27.01 -35.16
CA HIS A 151 20.40 -28.45 -35.38
C HIS A 151 19.30 -28.76 -36.40
N PRO A 152 19.49 -28.39 -37.69
CA PRO A 152 18.49 -28.59 -38.75
C PRO A 152 18.19 -30.06 -39.05
N GLU A 153 19.03 -30.99 -38.56
CA GLU A 153 18.83 -32.44 -38.67
C GLU A 153 17.86 -33.01 -37.63
N LEU A 154 17.51 -32.24 -36.59
CA LEU A 154 16.54 -32.65 -35.57
C LEU A 154 15.11 -32.27 -36.00
N ASP A 155 14.36 -33.24 -36.52
CA ASP A 155 12.94 -33.11 -36.78
C ASP A 155 12.12 -33.18 -35.48
N LEU A 156 11.70 -32.01 -34.97
CA LEU A 156 10.90 -31.89 -33.75
C LEU A 156 9.38 -31.98 -34.00
N SER A 157 8.95 -32.32 -35.22
CA SER A 157 7.52 -32.46 -35.55
C SER A 157 6.80 -33.53 -34.70
N ASN A 158 7.54 -34.50 -34.14
CA ASN A 158 7.03 -35.57 -33.27
C ASN A 158 7.38 -35.42 -31.77
N ALA A 159 8.03 -34.32 -31.36
CA ALA A 159 8.41 -34.13 -29.95
C ALA A 159 7.19 -33.69 -29.11
N LYS A 160 6.63 -34.61 -28.30
CA LYS A 160 5.70 -34.24 -27.23
C LYS A 160 6.46 -33.55 -26.10
N ILE A 161 6.42 -32.22 -26.10
CA ILE A 161 6.83 -31.42 -24.95
C ILE A 161 5.63 -31.36 -24.02
N SER A 162 5.67 -32.13 -22.93
CA SER A 162 4.69 -32.06 -21.84
C SER A 162 5.18 -31.16 -20.71
#